data_AF-A0A7S1C4L7-F1
#
_entry.id   AF-A0A7S1C4L7-F1
#
_cell.length_a   1.000
_cell.length_b   1.000
_cell.length_c   1.000
_cell.angle_alpha   90.00
_cell.angle_beta   90.00
_cell.angle_gamma   90.00
#
_symmetry.space_group_name_H-M   'P 1'
#
loop_
_entity.id
_entity.type
_entity.pdbx_description
1 polymer ?
#
loop_
_entity_poly.entity_id
_entity_poly.type
_entity_poly.pdbx_seq_one_letter_code
_entity_poly.pdbx_strand_id
1 'polypeptide(L)'
;GDAASGPHHRRRKPAKFNLHIPRQRLRRALLDRVAPGTVKWGARVLSYAEDDNGVTVQVGGTTAGDVESLRCSVLVGADGIWSAVRRQKLDDKPRYLGCIVML
;
A
#
# COMPACT_ATOMS: atom_id res chain seq x y z
N GLY A 1 -2.88 57.16 25.30
CA GLY A 1 -3.44 55.99 25.99
C GLY A 1 -3.83 55.00 24.93
N ASP A 2 -3.07 53.90 24.83
CA ASP A 2 -3.46 52.57 25.35
C ASP A 2 -4.48 51.90 24.41
N ALA A 3 -4.05 51.06 23.47
CA ALA A 3 -3.63 49.66 23.64
C ALA A 3 -4.79 48.73 24.02
N ALA A 4 -5.22 47.88 23.07
CA ALA A 4 -5.64 46.49 23.31
C ALA A 4 -5.94 45.77 21.99
N SER A 5 -4.88 45.39 21.26
CA SER A 5 -4.98 44.32 20.25
C SER A 5 -5.13 42.98 20.98
N GLY A 6 -6.27 42.32 20.80
CA GLY A 6 -6.56 41.03 21.41
C GLY A 6 -5.57 39.92 21.02
N PRO A 7 -5.47 38.83 21.80
CA PRO A 7 -4.43 37.84 21.61
C PRO A 7 -4.67 37.09 20.30
N HIS A 8 -3.78 37.28 19.34
CA HIS A 8 -3.64 36.39 18.20
C HIS A 8 -3.30 34.99 18.71
N HIS A 9 -4.29 34.09 18.73
CA HIS A 9 -4.08 32.68 19.00
C HIS A 9 -3.25 32.08 17.85
N ARG A 10 -1.93 32.23 17.91
CA ARG A 10 -0.99 31.52 17.03
C ARG A 10 -1.25 30.02 17.22
N ARG A 11 -1.94 29.39 16.28
CA ARG A 11 -2.00 27.92 16.17
C ARG A 11 -0.55 27.43 16.10
N ARG A 12 -0.03 26.86 17.20
CA ARG A 12 1.27 26.17 17.19
C ARG A 12 1.17 25.11 16.11
N LYS A 13 2.03 25.19 15.09
CA LYS A 13 2.19 24.10 14.13
C LYS A 13 2.47 22.84 14.96
N PRO A 14 1.71 21.73 14.77
CA PRO A 14 1.98 20.53 15.52
C PRO A 14 3.44 20.17 15.30
N ALA A 15 4.19 20.05 16.41
CA ALA A 15 5.57 19.63 16.35
C ALA A 15 5.60 18.30 15.57
N LYS A 16 6.47 18.20 14.56
CA LYS A 16 6.62 16.94 13.83
C LYS A 16 7.04 15.89 14.86
N PHE A 17 6.14 14.96 15.17
CA PHE A 17 6.42 13.87 16.09
C PHE A 17 6.26 12.55 15.34
N ASN A 18 7.15 11.60 15.63
CA ASN A 18 7.04 10.25 15.09
C ASN A 18 5.87 9.56 15.79
N LEU A 19 4.76 9.39 15.07
CA LEU A 19 3.59 8.70 15.60
C LEU A 19 3.87 7.20 15.68
N HIS A 20 4.00 6.69 16.90
CA HIS A 20 4.07 5.25 17.14
C HIS A 20 2.64 4.67 17.15
N ILE A 21 2.32 3.84 16.17
CA ILE A 21 1.03 3.16 16.05
C ILE A 21 1.24 1.66 15.74
N PRO A 22 0.55 0.74 16.43
CA PRO A 22 0.61 -0.68 16.07
C PRO A 22 0.13 -0.91 14.64
N ARG A 23 0.84 -1.76 13.87
CA ARG A 23 0.53 -2.07 12.47
C ARG A 23 -0.92 -2.52 12.26
N GLN A 24 -1.43 -3.37 13.15
CA GLN A 24 -2.79 -3.89 13.07
C GLN A 24 -3.84 -2.78 13.22
N ARG A 25 -3.60 -1.83 14.13
CA ARG A 25 -4.48 -0.68 14.35
C ARG A 25 -4.50 0.24 13.12
N LEU A 26 -3.33 0.54 12.57
CA LEU A 26 -3.22 1.36 11.36
C LEU A 26 -3.89 0.68 10.16
N ARG A 27 -3.62 -0.61 9.92
CA ARG A 27 -4.25 -1.40 8.85
C ARG A 27 -5.78 -1.37 8.98
N ARG A 28 -6.31 -1.58 10.18
CA ARG A 28 -7.76 -1.53 10.43
C ARG A 28 -8.32 -0.15 10.10
N ALA A 29 -7.71 0.91 10.63
CA ALA A 29 -8.17 2.28 10.39
C ALA A 29 -8.17 2.67 8.90
N LEU A 30 -7.21 2.16 8.11
CA LEU A 30 -7.20 2.35 6.67
C LEU A 30 -8.31 1.54 5.98
N LEU A 31 -8.46 0.26 6.31
CA LEU A 31 -9.51 -0.60 5.74
C LEU A 31 -10.92 -0.07 6.00
N ASP A 32 -11.18 0.47 7.19
CA ASP A 32 -12.49 1.01 7.58
C ASP A 32 -12.86 2.27 6.76
N ARG A 33 -11.92 2.87 6.02
CA ARG A 33 -12.14 4.03 5.14
C ARG A 33 -12.25 3.68 3.67
N VAL A 34 -12.06 2.42 3.31
CA VAL A 34 -12.19 1.96 1.93
C VAL A 34 -13.65 1.61 1.66
N ALA A 35 -14.16 1.98 0.48
CA ALA A 35 -15.53 1.64 0.10
C ALA A 35 -15.74 0.11 0.06
N PRO A 36 -16.90 -0.41 0.47
CA PRO A 36 -17.22 -1.82 0.37
C PRO A 36 -16.98 -2.38 -1.04
N GLY A 37 -16.49 -3.61 -1.13
CA GLY A 37 -16.20 -4.28 -2.42
C GLY A 37 -14.91 -3.86 -3.12
N THR A 38 -14.21 -2.83 -2.63
CA THR A 38 -12.93 -2.39 -3.24
C THR A 38 -11.81 -3.42 -3.04
N VAL A 39 -11.75 -4.05 -1.86
CA VAL A 39 -10.70 -5.04 -1.56
C VAL A 39 -11.20 -6.43 -1.92
N LYS A 40 -10.58 -7.03 -2.94
CA LYS A 40 -10.74 -8.45 -3.28
C LYS A 40 -9.70 -9.27 -2.52
N TRP A 41 -10.14 -9.98 -1.48
CA TRP A 41 -9.28 -10.89 -0.72
C TRP A 41 -9.06 -12.20 -1.47
N GLY A 42 -8.01 -12.94 -1.11
CA GLY A 42 -7.69 -14.23 -1.75
C GLY A 42 -7.20 -14.12 -3.19
N ALA A 43 -7.01 -12.91 -3.73
CA ALA A 43 -6.53 -12.66 -5.09
C ALA A 43 -5.03 -12.32 -5.08
N ARG A 44 -4.17 -13.32 -5.22
CA ARG A 44 -2.72 -13.13 -5.26
C ARG A 44 -2.26 -12.84 -6.69
N VAL A 45 -1.58 -11.72 -6.92
CA VAL A 45 -0.97 -11.43 -8.23
C VAL A 45 0.09 -12.48 -8.58
N LEU A 46 -0.03 -13.09 -9.75
CA LEU A 46 0.89 -14.10 -10.29
C LEU A 46 1.79 -13.49 -11.36
N SER A 47 1.19 -12.79 -12.31
CA SER A 47 1.86 -12.13 -13.43
C SER A 47 0.97 -11.03 -14.01
N TYR A 48 1.52 -10.25 -14.94
CA TYR A 48 0.75 -9.29 -15.72
C TYR A 48 1.24 -9.22 -17.17
N ALA A 49 0.44 -8.65 -18.07
CA ALA A 49 0.84 -8.29 -19.42
C ALA A 49 0.44 -6.84 -19.69
N GLU A 50 1.33 -6.07 -20.30
CA GLU A 50 1.11 -4.68 -20.70
C GLU A 50 0.87 -4.63 -22.22
N ASP A 51 -0.10 -3.83 -22.66
CA ASP A 51 -0.37 -3.51 -24.05
C ASP A 51 -0.72 -2.02 -24.19
N ASP A 52 -0.92 -1.54 -25.42
CA ASP A 52 -1.20 -0.13 -25.70
C ASP A 52 -2.46 0.42 -25.00
N ASN A 53 -3.35 -0.46 -24.54
CA ASN A 53 -4.62 -0.11 -23.92
C ASN A 53 -4.64 -0.36 -22.39
N GLY A 54 -3.52 -0.70 -21.75
CA GLY A 54 -3.43 -0.93 -20.30
C GLY A 54 -2.78 -2.26 -19.90
N VAL A 55 -3.24 -2.83 -18.79
CA VAL A 55 -2.62 -3.99 -18.12
C VAL A 55 -3.64 -5.08 -17.83
N THR A 56 -3.30 -6.31 -18.21
CA THR A 56 -4.03 -7.52 -17.82
C THR A 56 -3.26 -8.25 -16.72
N VAL A 57 -3.88 -8.49 -15.58
CA VAL A 57 -3.26 -9.09 -14.38
C VAL A 57 -3.84 -10.48 -14.17
N GLN A 58 -2.97 -11.48 -14.03
CA GLN A 58 -3.37 -12.82 -13.60
C GLN A 58 -3.30 -12.89 -12.08
N VAL A 59 -4.43 -13.24 -11.44
CA VAL A 59 -4.50 -13.44 -10.00
C VAL A 59 -4.89 -14.88 -9.68
N GLY A 60 -4.19 -15.49 -8.74
CA GLY A 60 -4.47 -16.82 -8.22
C GLY A 60 -5.32 -16.75 -6.96
N GLY A 61 -6.33 -17.60 -6.88
CA GLY A 61 -7.16 -17.82 -5.70
C GLY A 61 -6.45 -18.54 -4.56
N THR A 62 -7.18 -18.81 -3.48
CA THR A 62 -6.71 -19.64 -2.36
C THR A 62 -6.80 -21.14 -2.65
N THR A 63 -7.53 -21.53 -3.69
CA THR A 63 -7.68 -22.92 -4.15
C THR A 63 -6.79 -23.15 -5.37
N ALA A 64 -6.15 -24.31 -5.45
CA ALA A 64 -5.33 -24.66 -6.60
C ALA A 64 -6.20 -24.71 -7.88
N GLY A 65 -5.78 -23.99 -8.93
CA GLY A 65 -6.44 -23.97 -10.23
C GLY A 65 -7.30 -22.73 -10.51
N ASP A 66 -7.66 -21.95 -9.49
CA ASP A 66 -8.43 -20.72 -9.68
C ASP A 66 -7.50 -19.58 -10.13
N VAL A 67 -7.43 -19.34 -11.43
CA VAL A 67 -6.75 -18.17 -12.01
C VAL A 67 -7.79 -17.25 -12.64
N GLU A 68 -7.90 -16.02 -12.14
CA GLU A 68 -8.75 -14.97 -12.67
C GLU A 68 -7.89 -13.94 -13.43
N SER A 69 -8.43 -13.44 -14.54
CA SER A 69 -7.82 -12.37 -15.33
C SER A 69 -8.53 -11.05 -15.05
N LEU A 70 -7.78 -10.04 -14.61
CA LEU A 70 -8.29 -8.70 -14.30
C LEU A 70 -7.72 -7.67 -15.27
N ARG A 71 -8.58 -6.79 -15.81
CA ARG A 71 -8.15 -5.68 -16.67
C ARG A 71 -8.12 -4.36 -15.90
N CYS A 72 -7.06 -3.59 -16.08
CA CYS A 72 -6.97 -2.23 -15.55
C CYS A 72 -6.16 -1.31 -16.49
N SER A 73 -6.30 0.00 -16.32
CA SER A 73 -5.48 0.98 -17.05
C SER A 73 -4.09 1.16 -16.44
N VAL A 74 -3.98 0.98 -15.12
CA VAL A 74 -2.73 1.12 -14.36
C VAL A 74 -2.64 0.01 -13.31
N LEU A 75 -1.47 -0.59 -13.18
CA LEU A 75 -1.13 -1.53 -12.11
C LEU A 75 -0.10 -0.90 -11.17
N VAL A 76 -0.42 -0.83 -9.88
CA VAL A 76 0.51 -0.37 -8.83
C VAL A 76 0.99 -1.58 -8.03
N GLY A 77 2.29 -1.88 -8.11
CA GLY A 77 2.92 -2.94 -7.31
C GLY A 77 3.14 -2.52 -5.86
N ALA A 78 2.22 -2.91 -4.97
CA ALA A 78 2.29 -2.68 -3.52
C ALA A 78 2.28 -4.00 -2.72
N ASP A 79 2.83 -5.07 -3.29
CA ASP A 79 2.76 -6.47 -2.83
C ASP A 79 3.97 -6.93 -1.99
N GLY A 80 4.70 -5.97 -1.41
CA GLY A 80 5.71 -6.20 -0.38
C GLY A 80 7.10 -6.62 -0.90
N ILE A 81 7.98 -7.04 0.02
CA ILE A 81 9.39 -7.33 -0.29
C ILE A 81 9.56 -8.47 -1.31
N TRP A 82 8.64 -9.44 -1.31
CA TRP A 82 8.60 -10.55 -2.26
C TRP A 82 7.65 -10.28 -3.43
N SER A 83 7.63 -9.03 -3.92
CA SER A 83 6.75 -8.57 -4.99
C SER A 83 6.88 -9.42 -6.26
N ALA A 84 5.74 -9.88 -6.79
CA ALA A 84 5.65 -10.51 -8.11
C ALA A 84 5.78 -9.48 -9.23
N VAL A 85 5.16 -8.30 -9.04
CA VAL A 85 5.20 -7.20 -10.01
C VAL A 85 6.65 -6.72 -10.23
N ARG A 86 7.38 -6.45 -9.15
CA ARG A 86 8.78 -6.00 -9.21
C ARG A 86 9.68 -7.04 -9.84
N ARG A 87 9.52 -8.32 -9.47
CA ARG A 87 10.30 -9.42 -10.08
C ARG A 87 10.09 -9.47 -11.58
N GLN A 88 8.85 -9.38 -12.05
CA GLN A 88 8.58 -9.43 -13.48
C GLN A 88 9.11 -8.20 -14.23
N LYS A 89 9.00 -6.99 -13.65
CA LYS A 89 9.44 -5.76 -14.32
C LYS A 89 10.96 -5.58 -14.36
N LEU A 90 11.65 -5.96 -13.29
CA LEU A 90 13.08 -5.61 -13.07
C LEU A 90 14.01 -6.82 -13.02
N ASP A 91 13.48 -8.05 -13.05
CA ASP A 91 14.23 -9.31 -12.87
C ASP A 91 15.13 -9.32 -11.61
N ASP A 92 14.69 -8.63 -10.54
CA ASP A 92 15.48 -8.47 -9.32
C ASP A 92 14.86 -9.15 -8.10
N LYS A 93 15.72 -9.66 -7.21
CA LYS A 93 15.36 -10.43 -6.00
C LYS A 93 15.90 -9.76 -4.74
N PRO A 94 15.17 -9.81 -3.61
CA PRO A 94 15.66 -9.29 -2.34
C PRO A 94 17.00 -9.89 -1.93
N ARG A 95 17.87 -9.06 -1.34
CA ARG A 95 19.16 -9.48 -0.80
C ARG A 95 19.12 -9.39 0.72
N TYR A 96 19.58 -10.44 1.38
CA TYR A 96 19.69 -10.46 2.83
C TYR A 96 20.78 -9.48 3.28
N LEU A 97 20.46 -8.65 4.28
CA LEU A 97 21.36 -7.60 4.78
C LEU A 97 22.37 -8.10 5.82
N GLY A 98 22.37 -9.38 6.17
CA GLY A 98 23.22 -9.91 7.24
C GLY A 98 22.68 -9.67 8.65
N CYS A 99 21.47 -9.12 8.82
CA CYS A 99 20.88 -8.83 10.12
C CYS A 99 19.46 -9.41 10.27
N ILE A 100 19.13 -9.79 11.51
CA ILE A 100 17.79 -10.17 11.92
C ILE A 100 17.27 -9.09 12.85
N VAL A 101 16.06 -8.60 12.59
CA VAL A 101 15.35 -7.66 13.46
C VAL A 101 14.20 -8.40 14.12
N MET A 102 14.13 -8.39 15.45
CA MET A 102 12.98 -8.90 16.20
C MET A 102 12.04 -7.73 16.51
N LEU A 103 10.78 -7.84 16.06
CA LEU A 103 9.76 -6.78 16.06
C LEU A 103 8.57 -7.13 16.93
#